data_AF-A0A534DYU8-F1
#
_entry.id   AF-A0A534DYU8-F1
#
_cell.length_a   1.000
_cell.length_b   1.000
_cell.length_c   1.000
_cell.angle_alpha   90.00
_cell.angle_beta   90.00
_cell.angle_gamma   90.00
#
_symmetry.space_group_name_H-M   'P 1'
#
loop_
_entity.id
_entity.type
_entity.pdbx_description
1 polymer ?
#
loop_
_entity_poly.entity_id
_entity_poly.type
_entity_poly.pdbx_seq_one_letter_code
_entity_poly.pdbx_strand_id
1 'polypeptide(L)'
;SLIGMGGQADELKATMNHAAEKAVAQAKPVFKQALQHMTVSDAKAILTGGDDAGTQYFRRATSGQLTERLKPIVTTETAKLGLTAKYNEYAGKAAQLGLLSSEDANLNDYVTAKALDGLFSRIADEEHEIRKDPFGQASSLIKKVFGTL
;
A
#
# COMPACT_ATOMS: atom_id res chain seq x y z
N SER A 1 14.41 -24.32 -18.03
CA SER A 1 13.33 -23.67 -18.80
C SER A 1 13.02 -22.29 -18.23
N LEU A 2 13.81 -21.27 -18.61
CA LEU A 2 13.62 -19.87 -18.17
C LEU A 2 12.34 -19.23 -18.73
N ILE A 3 11.84 -19.78 -19.86
CA ILE A 3 10.65 -19.30 -20.58
C ILE A 3 9.36 -19.44 -19.74
N GLY A 4 9.30 -20.39 -18.79
CA GLY A 4 8.13 -20.56 -17.90
C GLY A 4 8.10 -19.65 -16.67
N MET A 5 9.26 -19.17 -16.20
CA MET A 5 9.32 -18.29 -15.02
C MET A 5 9.09 -16.82 -15.37
N GLY A 6 9.42 -16.39 -16.60
CA GLY A 6 9.13 -15.04 -17.09
C GLY A 6 7.64 -14.73 -17.08
N GLY A 7 6.82 -15.62 -17.65
CA GLY A 7 5.36 -15.44 -17.66
C GLY A 7 4.73 -15.39 -16.26
N GLN A 8 5.19 -16.24 -15.34
CA GLN A 8 4.70 -16.27 -13.96
C GLN A 8 5.07 -15.00 -13.17
N ALA A 9 6.25 -14.42 -13.42
CA ALA A 9 6.66 -13.17 -12.81
C ALA A 9 5.85 -11.98 -13.33
N ASP A 10 5.54 -11.95 -14.63
CA ASP A 10 4.72 -10.89 -15.22
C ASP A 10 3.26 -10.97 -14.79
N GLU A 11 2.70 -12.19 -14.67
CA GLU A 11 1.38 -12.41 -14.09
C GLU A 11 1.33 -11.98 -12.61
N LEU A 12 2.36 -12.30 -11.82
CA LEU A 12 2.44 -11.85 -10.43
C LEU A 12 2.47 -10.32 -10.35
N LYS A 13 3.28 -9.65 -11.17
CA LYS A 13 3.30 -8.19 -11.25
C LYS A 13 1.95 -7.62 -11.65
N ALA A 14 1.27 -8.21 -12.63
CA ALA A 14 -0.06 -7.79 -13.04
C ALA A 14 -1.07 -7.96 -11.90
N THR A 15 -1.03 -9.08 -11.18
CA THR A 15 -1.84 -9.31 -9.97
C THR A 15 -1.55 -8.29 -8.88
N MET A 16 -0.28 -7.96 -8.64
CA MET A 16 0.12 -6.92 -7.68
C MET A 16 -0.46 -5.56 -8.07
N ASN A 17 -0.35 -5.17 -9.34
CA ASN A 17 -0.89 -3.90 -9.85
C ASN A 17 -2.42 -3.83 -9.74
N HIS A 18 -3.11 -4.91 -10.11
CA HIS A 18 -4.57 -4.96 -10.00
C HIS A 18 -5.05 -4.99 -8.54
N ALA A 19 -4.32 -5.68 -7.66
CA ALA A 19 -4.56 -5.61 -6.22
C ALA A 19 -4.34 -4.19 -5.69
N ALA A 20 -3.31 -3.48 -6.15
CA ALA A 20 -3.05 -2.08 -5.82
C ALA A 20 -4.15 -1.13 -6.35
N GLU A 21 -4.67 -1.35 -7.56
CA GLU A 21 -5.80 -0.58 -8.09
C GLU A 21 -7.07 -0.78 -7.24
N LYS A 22 -7.40 -2.03 -6.92
CA LYS A 22 -8.51 -2.35 -6.00
C LYS A 22 -8.24 -1.82 -4.59
N ALA A 23 -6.98 -1.76 -4.15
CA ALA A 23 -6.56 -1.13 -2.91
C ALA A 23 -7.01 0.32 -2.86
N VAL A 24 -6.72 1.10 -3.89
CA VAL A 24 -7.05 2.53 -3.95
C VAL A 24 -8.56 2.75 -3.77
N ALA A 25 -9.40 1.92 -4.43
CA ALA A 25 -10.84 1.98 -4.29
C ALA A 25 -11.30 1.69 -2.84
N GLN A 26 -10.69 0.70 -2.18
CA GLN A 26 -10.97 0.33 -0.79
C GLN A 26 -10.33 1.29 0.23
N ALA A 27 -9.26 1.98 -0.16
CA ALA A 27 -8.46 2.81 0.71
C ALA A 27 -9.08 4.19 0.92
N LYS A 28 -9.79 4.72 -0.08
CA LYS A 28 -10.46 6.03 0.01
C LYS A 28 -11.32 6.19 1.28
N PRO A 29 -12.25 5.28 1.63
CA PRO A 29 -13.02 5.42 2.87
C PRO A 29 -12.15 5.31 4.13
N VAL A 30 -11.09 4.50 4.11
CA VAL A 30 -10.17 4.32 5.23
C VAL A 30 -9.35 5.60 5.48
N PHE A 31 -8.80 6.22 4.43
CA PHE A 31 -8.09 7.50 4.55
C PHE A 31 -9.02 8.63 4.96
N LYS A 32 -10.27 8.66 4.47
CA LYS A 32 -11.27 9.63 4.92
C LYS A 32 -11.55 9.48 6.42
N GLN A 33 -11.71 8.25 6.89
CA GLN A 33 -11.92 7.97 8.31
C GLN A 33 -10.70 8.39 9.14
N ALA A 34 -9.47 8.13 8.67
CA ALA A 34 -8.26 8.61 9.33
C ALA A 34 -8.27 10.14 9.47
N LEU A 35 -8.57 10.88 8.39
CA LEU A 35 -8.71 12.34 8.45
C LEU A 35 -9.76 12.80 9.47
N GLN A 36 -10.90 12.10 9.55
CA GLN A 36 -11.96 12.44 10.52
C GLN A 36 -11.54 12.20 11.98
N HIS A 37 -10.61 11.27 12.22
CA HIS A 37 -10.07 10.98 13.55
C HIS A 37 -8.71 11.65 13.81
N MET A 38 -8.23 12.49 12.90
CA MET A 38 -6.98 13.22 13.08
C MET A 38 -7.10 14.19 14.25
N THR A 39 -6.19 14.08 15.20
CA THR A 39 -6.16 15.01 16.34
C THR A 39 -5.43 16.30 15.97
N VAL A 40 -5.62 17.36 16.76
CA VAL A 40 -4.84 18.60 16.63
C VAL A 40 -3.34 18.33 16.81
N SER A 41 -2.98 17.37 17.68
CA SER A 41 -1.58 16.98 17.87
C SER A 41 -1.01 16.30 16.62
N ASP A 42 -1.78 15.43 15.96
CA ASP A 42 -1.36 14.81 14.71
C ASP A 42 -1.16 15.87 13.62
N ALA A 43 -2.11 16.79 13.46
CA ALA A 43 -2.01 17.86 12.49
C ALA A 43 -0.76 18.73 12.73
N LYS A 44 -0.47 19.08 13.99
CA LYS A 44 0.74 19.80 14.35
C LYS A 44 2.00 19.00 14.01
N ALA A 45 2.03 17.71 14.35
CA ALA A 45 3.16 16.83 14.07
C ALA A 45 3.41 16.68 12.55
N ILE A 46 2.37 16.68 11.73
CA ILE A 46 2.49 16.68 10.26
C ILE A 46 3.09 18.00 9.76
N LEU A 47 2.59 19.13 10.26
CA LEU A 47 3.03 20.47 9.85
C LEU A 47 4.48 20.77 10.23
N THR A 48 4.92 20.34 11.42
CA THR A 48 6.27 20.59 11.92
C THR A 48 7.22 19.41 11.74
N GLY A 49 6.73 18.31 11.18
CA GLY A 49 7.49 17.08 10.97
C GLY A 49 8.34 17.11 9.70
N GLY A 50 9.08 16.02 9.48
CA GLY A 50 9.91 15.84 8.28
C GLY A 50 9.10 15.71 6.99
N ASP A 51 9.81 15.48 5.88
CA ASP A 51 9.25 15.55 4.52
C ASP A 51 8.16 14.50 4.23
N ASP A 52 8.06 13.44 5.04
CA ASP A 52 7.08 12.36 4.91
C ASP A 52 6.11 12.26 6.11
N ALA A 53 6.02 13.28 6.96
CA ALA A 53 5.26 13.21 8.22
C ALA A 53 3.76 12.89 8.02
N GLY A 54 3.15 13.37 6.94
CA GLY A 54 1.78 13.05 6.56
C GLY A 54 1.62 11.59 6.14
N THR A 55 2.57 11.08 5.35
CA THR A 55 2.65 9.69 4.93
C THR A 55 2.78 8.77 6.13
N GLN A 56 3.65 9.10 7.08
CA GLN A 56 3.84 8.32 8.30
C GLN A 56 2.59 8.30 9.19
N TYR A 57 1.89 9.45 9.28
CA TYR A 57 0.59 9.50 9.94
C TYR A 57 -0.38 8.53 9.30
N PHE A 58 -0.56 8.61 7.98
CA PHE A 58 -1.49 7.76 7.27
C PHE A 58 -1.12 6.28 7.40
N ARG A 59 0.16 5.93 7.26
CA ARG A 59 0.65 4.56 7.44
C ARG A 59 0.25 4.02 8.81
N ARG A 60 0.54 4.75 9.88
CA ARG A 60 0.15 4.35 11.25
C ARG A 60 -1.37 4.23 11.40
N ALA A 61 -2.13 5.17 10.85
CA ALA A 61 -3.57 5.27 11.06
C ALA A 61 -4.37 4.27 10.22
N THR A 62 -3.85 3.80 9.08
CA THR A 62 -4.64 3.04 8.11
C THR A 62 -4.11 1.65 7.78
N SER A 63 -2.82 1.34 8.01
CA SER A 63 -2.22 0.07 7.56
C SER A 63 -3.01 -1.16 8.00
N GLY A 64 -3.45 -1.24 9.26
CA GLY A 64 -4.21 -2.41 9.75
C GLY A 64 -5.51 -2.63 8.97
N GLN A 65 -6.36 -1.60 8.86
CA GLN A 65 -7.63 -1.69 8.14
C GLN A 65 -7.44 -1.93 6.64
N LEU A 66 -6.40 -1.35 6.04
CA LEU A 66 -6.10 -1.60 4.64
C LEU A 66 -5.64 -3.05 4.42
N THR A 67 -4.80 -3.60 5.29
CA THR A 67 -4.41 -5.02 5.25
C THR A 67 -5.63 -5.94 5.30
N GLU A 68 -6.54 -5.71 6.25
CA GLU A 68 -7.77 -6.52 6.40
C GLU A 68 -8.65 -6.49 5.15
N ARG A 69 -8.79 -5.33 4.52
CA ARG A 69 -9.60 -5.17 3.29
C ARG A 69 -8.92 -5.71 2.04
N LEU A 70 -7.59 -5.66 2.00
CA LEU A 70 -6.83 -6.05 0.81
C LEU A 70 -6.50 -7.52 0.74
N LYS A 71 -6.20 -8.15 1.87
CA LYS A 71 -5.79 -9.55 1.93
C LYS A 71 -6.76 -10.50 1.22
N PRO A 72 -8.10 -10.37 1.34
CA PRO A 72 -9.05 -11.22 0.60
C PRO A 72 -9.00 -11.01 -0.92
N ILE A 73 -8.78 -9.77 -1.36
CA ILE A 73 -8.66 -9.41 -2.78
C ILE A 73 -7.38 -10.04 -3.33
N VAL A 74 -6.25 -9.82 -2.67
CA VAL A 74 -4.96 -10.41 -3.03
C VAL A 74 -5.07 -11.93 -3.10
N THR A 75 -5.64 -12.56 -2.06
CA THR A 75 -5.83 -14.02 -2.01
C THR A 75 -6.64 -14.54 -3.20
N THR A 76 -7.68 -13.82 -3.60
CA THR A 76 -8.52 -14.19 -4.75
C THR A 76 -7.74 -14.08 -6.07
N GLU A 77 -6.91 -13.05 -6.23
CA GLU A 77 -6.14 -12.84 -7.45
C GLU A 77 -4.92 -13.78 -7.55
N THR A 78 -4.21 -14.04 -6.46
CA THR A 78 -3.04 -14.94 -6.45
C THR A 78 -3.44 -16.41 -6.61
N ALA A 79 -4.63 -16.80 -6.12
CA ALA A 79 -5.16 -18.14 -6.31
C ALA A 79 -5.32 -18.53 -7.79
N LYS A 80 -5.62 -17.55 -8.67
CA LYS A 80 -5.77 -17.78 -10.13
C LYS A 80 -4.47 -18.21 -10.80
N LEU A 81 -3.33 -17.84 -10.22
CA LEU A 81 -2.02 -18.09 -10.81
C LEU A 81 -1.48 -19.49 -10.48
N GLY A 82 -2.08 -20.20 -9.52
CA GLY A 82 -1.57 -21.48 -9.03
C GLY A 82 -0.17 -21.39 -8.39
N LEU A 83 0.33 -20.17 -8.13
CA LEU A 83 1.69 -19.91 -7.64
C LEU A 83 1.81 -20.06 -6.12
N THR A 84 0.71 -19.99 -5.39
CA THR A 84 0.68 -19.97 -3.92
C THR A 84 1.38 -21.20 -3.32
N ALA A 85 1.07 -22.40 -3.81
CA ALA A 85 1.65 -23.63 -3.27
C ALA A 85 3.19 -23.67 -3.47
N LYS A 86 3.65 -23.32 -4.67
CA LYS A 86 5.06 -23.34 -5.03
C LYS A 86 5.85 -22.27 -4.28
N TYR A 87 5.34 -21.04 -4.22
CA TYR A 87 5.98 -19.98 -3.45
C TYR A 87 6.09 -20.35 -1.97
N ASN A 88 5.00 -20.79 -1.34
CA ASN A 88 4.97 -21.10 0.08
C ASN A 88 5.90 -22.27 0.43
N GLU A 89 6.11 -23.23 -0.48
CA GLU A 89 7.08 -24.31 -0.27
C GLU A 89 8.53 -23.78 -0.19
N TYR A 90 8.95 -22.97 -1.16
CA TYR A 90 10.31 -22.42 -1.20
C TYR A 90 10.53 -21.39 -0.10
N ALA A 91 9.57 -20.48 0.08
CA ALA A 91 9.64 -19.41 1.07
C ALA A 91 9.54 -19.98 2.50
N GLY A 92 8.74 -21.02 2.72
CA GLY A 92 8.68 -21.75 3.99
C GLY A 92 10.01 -22.41 4.36
N LYS A 93 10.71 -23.01 3.39
CA LYS A 93 12.08 -23.54 3.60
C LYS A 93 13.07 -22.41 3.94
N ALA A 94 12.98 -21.27 3.26
CA ALA A 94 13.82 -20.11 3.56
C ALA A 94 13.55 -19.55 4.97
N ALA A 95 12.29 -19.50 5.40
CA ALA A 95 11.90 -19.08 6.75
C ALA A 95 12.44 -20.02 7.84
N GLN A 96 12.40 -21.34 7.62
CA GLN A 96 12.99 -22.34 8.53
C GLN A 96 14.50 -22.16 8.70
N LEU A 97 15.18 -21.66 7.67
CA LEU A 97 16.61 -21.32 7.70
C LEU A 97 16.90 -19.93 8.27
N GLY A 98 15.87 -19.18 8.69
CA GLY A 98 16.00 -17.81 9.19
C GLY A 98 16.35 -16.77 8.11
N LEU A 99 16.21 -17.12 6.83
CA LEU A 99 16.53 -16.24 5.70
C LEU A 99 15.38 -15.29 5.32
N LEU A 100 14.20 -15.50 5.91
CA LEU A 100 12.95 -14.83 5.58
C LEU A 100 12.02 -14.82 6.80
N SER A 101 11.21 -13.77 6.96
CA SER A 101 10.15 -13.73 7.97
C SER A 101 9.03 -14.73 7.66
N SER A 102 8.29 -15.18 8.68
CA SER A 102 7.13 -16.06 8.51
C SER A 102 6.01 -15.39 7.71
N GLU A 103 5.85 -14.07 7.81
CA GLU A 103 4.87 -13.31 7.02
C GLU A 103 5.25 -13.28 5.54
N ASP A 104 6.53 -13.05 5.23
CA ASP A 104 7.00 -13.10 3.84
C ASP A 104 6.99 -14.53 3.27
N ALA A 105 6.89 -15.57 4.11
CA ALA A 105 6.79 -16.96 3.69
C ALA A 105 5.43 -17.32 3.06
N ASN A 106 4.42 -16.48 3.30
CA ASN A 106 3.10 -16.63 2.72
C ASN A 106 2.94 -15.65 1.54
N LEU A 107 2.66 -16.18 0.35
CA LEU A 107 2.53 -15.35 -0.86
C LEU A 107 1.49 -14.24 -0.71
N ASN A 108 0.37 -14.51 -0.05
CA ASN A 108 -0.72 -13.54 0.08
C ASN A 108 -0.35 -12.42 1.06
N ASP A 109 0.33 -12.75 2.15
CA ASP A 109 0.81 -11.76 3.11
C ASP A 109 1.92 -10.90 2.49
N TYR A 110 2.89 -11.54 1.82
CA TYR A 110 3.95 -10.86 1.09
C TYR A 110 3.39 -9.88 0.04
N VAL A 111 2.49 -10.34 -0.83
CA VAL A 111 1.89 -9.49 -1.87
C VAL A 111 1.05 -8.37 -1.27
N THR A 112 0.32 -8.62 -0.18
CA THR A 112 -0.46 -7.59 0.53
C THR A 112 0.45 -6.51 1.10
N ALA A 113 1.54 -6.91 1.77
CA ALA A 113 2.53 -5.98 2.30
C ALA A 113 3.17 -5.14 1.19
N LYS A 114 3.57 -5.76 0.07
CA LYS A 114 4.13 -5.03 -1.09
C LYS A 114 3.14 -4.08 -1.75
N ALA A 115 1.87 -4.44 -1.84
CA ALA A 115 0.84 -3.54 -2.36
C ALA A 115 0.67 -2.31 -1.46
N LEU A 116 0.68 -2.50 -0.15
CA LEU A 116 0.62 -1.39 0.82
C LEU A 116 1.87 -0.51 0.77
N ASP A 117 3.05 -1.11 0.70
CA ASP A 117 4.30 -0.36 0.55
C ASP A 117 4.31 0.48 -0.73
N GLY A 118 3.85 -0.10 -1.84
CA GLY A 118 3.65 0.62 -3.10
C GLY A 118 2.69 1.80 -2.93
N LEU A 119 1.53 1.58 -2.30
CA LEU A 119 0.56 2.64 -2.04
C LEU A 119 1.17 3.80 -1.23
N PHE A 120 1.86 3.51 -0.13
CA PHE A 120 2.47 4.54 0.72
C PHE A 120 3.67 5.21 0.07
N SER A 121 4.41 4.52 -0.79
CA SER A 121 5.46 5.16 -1.61
C SER A 121 4.86 6.26 -2.49
N ARG A 122 3.71 6.00 -3.12
CA ARG A 122 3.04 7.01 -3.96
C ARG A 122 2.48 8.19 -3.16
N ILE A 123 2.02 7.92 -1.93
CA ILE A 123 1.58 8.99 -1.01
C ILE A 123 2.78 9.86 -0.60
N ALA A 124 3.94 9.26 -0.32
CA ALA A 124 5.16 9.98 0.00
C ALA A 124 5.62 10.87 -1.17
N ASP A 125 5.58 10.34 -2.40
CA ASP A 125 5.91 11.11 -3.60
C ASP A 125 4.98 12.34 -3.73
N GLU A 126 3.67 12.16 -3.54
CA GLU A 126 2.69 13.25 -3.61
C GLU A 126 2.88 14.27 -2.48
N GLU A 127 3.12 13.82 -1.24
CA GLU A 127 3.40 14.70 -0.11
C GLU A 127 4.64 15.56 -0.36
N HIS A 128 5.70 14.96 -0.89
CA HIS A 128 6.93 15.66 -1.20
C HIS A 128 6.71 16.76 -2.25
N GLU A 129 5.93 16.49 -3.30
CA GLU A 129 5.57 17.53 -4.26
C GLU A 129 4.74 18.64 -3.60
N ILE A 130 3.76 18.30 -2.75
CA ILE A 130 2.96 19.30 -2.02
C ILE A 130 3.85 20.18 -1.13
N ARG A 131 4.87 19.60 -0.48
CA ARG A 131 5.80 20.36 0.37
C ARG A 131 6.74 21.28 -0.40
N LYS A 132 7.04 20.99 -1.67
CA LYS A 132 7.83 21.89 -2.54
C LYS A 132 7.08 23.16 -2.93
N ASP A 133 5.77 23.07 -3.14
CA ASP A 133 4.91 24.21 -3.45
C ASP A 133 3.59 24.14 -2.67
N PRO A 134 3.64 24.41 -1.35
CA PRO A 134 2.47 24.27 -0.49
C PRO A 134 1.38 25.27 -0.85
N PHE A 135 1.73 26.46 -1.35
CA PHE A 135 0.75 27.50 -1.66
C PHE A 135 0.03 27.24 -3.00
N GLY A 136 0.74 26.78 -4.03
CA GLY A 136 0.13 26.43 -5.31
C GLY A 136 -0.72 25.16 -5.23
N GLN A 137 -0.19 24.12 -4.59
CA GLN A 137 -0.86 22.83 -4.51
C GLN A 137 -2.03 22.84 -3.51
N ALA A 138 -1.87 23.43 -2.32
CA ALA A 138 -2.99 23.53 -1.37
C ALA A 138 -4.13 24.39 -1.93
N SER A 139 -3.84 25.51 -2.62
CA SER A 139 -4.89 26.35 -3.21
C SER A 139 -5.66 25.61 -4.32
N SER A 140 -4.96 24.84 -5.16
CA SER A 140 -5.61 24.06 -6.23
C SER A 140 -6.45 22.88 -5.70
N LEU A 141 -5.97 22.19 -4.66
CA LEU A 141 -6.68 21.11 -3.99
C LEU A 141 -7.92 21.62 -3.24
N ILE A 142 -7.79 22.71 -2.49
CA ILE A 142 -8.91 23.38 -1.81
C ILE A 142 -9.93 23.84 -2.86
N LYS A 143 -9.51 24.51 -3.94
CA LYS A 143 -10.43 24.92 -5.01
C LYS A 143 -11.15 23.74 -5.68
N LYS A 144 -10.48 22.60 -5.88
CA LYS A 144 -11.14 21.40 -6.44
C LYS A 144 -12.16 20.79 -5.50
N VAL A 145 -11.85 20.67 -4.21
CA VAL A 145 -12.74 20.03 -3.23
C VAL A 145 -13.92 20.94 -2.88
N PHE A 146 -13.69 22.24 -2.74
CA PHE A 146 -14.72 23.22 -2.36
C PHE A 146 -15.42 23.87 -3.56
N GLY A 147 -14.89 23.74 -4.77
CA GLY A 147 -15.57 24.17 -6.00
C GLY A 147 -16.50 23.11 -6.60
N THR A 148 -16.47 21.88 -6.08
CA THR A 148 -17.42 20.79 -6.42
C THR A 148 -18.54 20.60 -5.39
N LEU A 149 -18.58 21.46 -4.36
CA LEU A 149 -19.67 21.59 -3.39
C LEU A 149 -20.57 22.76 -3.79
#